data_AF-A0A0A2VQY5-F1
#
_entry.id   AF-A0A0A2VQY5-F1
#
_cell.length_a   1.000
_cell.length_b   1.000
_cell.length_c   1.000
_cell.angle_alpha   90.00
_cell.angle_beta   90.00
_cell.angle_gamma   90.00
#
_symmetry.space_group_name_H-M   'P 1'
#
loop_
_entity.id
_entity.type
_entity.pdbx_description
1 polymer ?
#
loop_
_entity_poly.entity_id
_entity_poly.type
_entity_poly.pdbx_seq_one_letter_code
_entity_poly.pdbx_strand_id
1 'polypeptide(L)'
;MDQSIIRITKELADLQRSSDLAIAVACRDVDVRNVKALIVGPHETPYEFGFYEFAIKFHKSYPSTAPNVQCVTTNGGRCRFNPNIYANGKVCLSILGTWRGERSEQWSSAQGMESILLSIQSLMSANPFENEPGFENSNSPKDKEYQKAYVQKIRHESLRISVIQRLERYLGLQIDGTRIPPPKATDSNGTEADVDEATIPFEPFKDLCKRRFLWYFESYMAAIRLGQSETRDGAGFVQMPFEKPGSNSMEGKFCYRDLERRLLNIKKALKDELTTWAEDGLMAQRNDSTVAVNLRHQFEQMLAYFRGLDVPHSVSLENDNAFVWILTYFGRPMTNLDGGMLRLKLHFSPHFPNEQPRAIFQTKIFHHQIAPDGTYCYNPPASASGDVRSHIEAILELLEDDQPAYDPRKIVHPEATKLYWSHSPDEKKQYNRRLRRSVQDSMDDLPE
;
A
#
# COMPACT_ATOMS: atom_id res chain seq x y z
N MET A 1 -23.27 13.48 -25.15
CA MET A 1 -22.37 13.10 -24.05
C MET A 1 -20.96 13.13 -24.58
N ASP A 2 -20.03 13.78 -23.88
CA ASP A 2 -18.66 14.04 -24.34
C ASP A 2 -17.87 12.72 -24.49
N GLN A 3 -17.46 12.36 -25.71
CA GLN A 3 -16.77 11.08 -25.99
C GLN A 3 -15.49 10.91 -25.18
N SER A 4 -14.79 12.01 -24.89
CA SER A 4 -13.59 12.01 -24.05
C SER A 4 -13.93 11.55 -22.63
N ILE A 5 -15.01 12.08 -22.05
CA ILE A 5 -15.46 11.72 -20.69
C ILE A 5 -15.88 10.26 -20.62
N ILE A 6 -16.61 9.76 -21.62
CA ILE A 6 -17.02 8.35 -21.68
C ILE A 6 -15.78 7.43 -21.67
N ARG A 7 -14.76 7.78 -22.46
CA ARG A 7 -13.51 7.02 -22.53
C ARG A 7 -12.77 7.03 -21.18
N ILE A 8 -12.62 8.20 -20.56
CA ILE A 8 -11.93 8.33 -19.26
C ILE A 8 -12.65 7.54 -18.18
N THR A 9 -13.97 7.66 -18.10
CA THR A 9 -14.80 6.97 -17.09
C THR A 9 -14.68 5.45 -17.24
N LYS A 10 -14.69 4.95 -18.49
CA LYS A 10 -14.49 3.53 -18.76
C LYS A 10 -13.10 3.06 -18.31
N GLU A 11 -12.04 3.76 -18.71
CA GLU A 11 -10.67 3.39 -18.32
C GLU A 11 -10.46 3.43 -16.81
N LEU A 12 -11.05 4.41 -16.12
CA LEU A 12 -11.01 4.51 -14.66
C LEU A 12 -11.70 3.30 -14.01
N ALA A 13 -12.91 2.95 -14.46
CA ALA A 13 -13.66 1.82 -13.94
C ALA A 13 -12.97 0.47 -14.23
N ASP A 14 -12.29 0.34 -15.37
CA ASP A 14 -11.52 -0.85 -15.71
C ASP A 14 -10.30 -1.00 -14.77
N LEU A 15 -9.57 0.09 -14.53
CA LEU A 15 -8.46 0.10 -13.58
C LEU A 15 -8.89 -0.13 -12.12
N GLN A 16 -10.02 0.44 -11.70
CA GLN A 16 -10.55 0.24 -10.33
C GLN A 16 -11.07 -1.17 -10.08
N ARG A 17 -11.49 -1.88 -11.13
CA ARG A 17 -11.87 -3.30 -11.06
C ARG A 17 -10.68 -4.24 -11.16
N SER A 18 -9.53 -3.76 -11.61
CA SER A 18 -8.31 -4.56 -11.71
C SER A 18 -7.89 -5.07 -10.33
N SER A 19 -7.43 -6.32 -10.27
CA SER A 19 -6.81 -6.91 -9.08
C SER A 19 -5.33 -6.54 -8.94
N ASP A 20 -4.80 -5.72 -9.85
CA ASP A 20 -3.42 -5.23 -9.80
C ASP A 20 -3.19 -4.39 -8.54
N LEU A 21 -2.38 -4.91 -7.64
CA LEU A 21 -2.02 -4.26 -6.39
C LEU A 21 -1.01 -3.11 -6.56
N ALA A 22 -0.46 -2.93 -7.76
CA ALA A 22 0.61 -2.00 -8.04
C ALA A 22 0.12 -0.63 -8.51
N ILE A 23 -1.10 -0.53 -9.03
CA ILE A 23 -1.66 0.70 -9.59
C ILE A 23 -3.03 0.96 -8.97
N ALA A 24 -3.25 2.19 -8.49
CA ALA A 24 -4.56 2.66 -8.05
C ALA A 24 -4.89 4.01 -8.68
N VAL A 25 -6.16 4.24 -9.01
CA VAL A 25 -6.61 5.49 -9.64
C VAL A 25 -7.90 6.01 -9.00
N ALA A 26 -8.01 7.33 -8.92
CA ALA A 26 -9.18 7.99 -8.36
C ALA A 26 -9.33 9.41 -8.94
N CYS A 27 -10.57 9.85 -9.12
CA CYS A 27 -10.92 11.23 -9.40
C CYS A 27 -12.09 11.65 -8.50
N ARG A 28 -12.36 12.96 -8.47
CA ARG A 28 -13.61 13.45 -7.90
C ARG A 28 -14.72 13.33 -8.94
N ASP A 29 -15.94 13.08 -8.51
CA ASP A 29 -17.10 12.99 -9.43
C ASP A 29 -17.34 14.31 -10.19
N VAL A 30 -17.05 15.44 -9.53
CA VAL A 30 -17.14 16.78 -10.14
C VAL A 30 -16.05 17.05 -11.20
N ASP A 31 -14.98 16.26 -11.25
CA ASP A 31 -13.83 16.51 -12.12
C ASP A 31 -13.12 15.22 -12.57
N VAL A 32 -13.80 14.47 -13.44
CA VAL A 32 -13.29 13.24 -14.05
C VAL A 32 -12.08 13.44 -14.97
N ARG A 33 -11.73 14.68 -15.34
CA ARG A 33 -10.55 14.99 -16.18
C ARG A 33 -9.27 15.15 -15.40
N ASN A 34 -9.36 15.29 -14.07
CA ASN A 34 -8.21 15.37 -13.19
C ASN A 34 -8.18 14.11 -12.32
N VAL A 35 -7.35 13.15 -12.75
CA VAL A 35 -7.19 11.85 -12.11
C VAL A 35 -5.92 11.86 -11.28
N LYS A 36 -6.01 11.38 -10.05
CA LYS A 36 -4.85 10.98 -9.26
C LYS A 36 -4.58 9.50 -9.51
N ALA A 37 -3.32 9.15 -9.67
CA ALA A 37 -2.86 7.77 -9.74
C ALA A 37 -1.77 7.51 -8.71
N LEU A 38 -1.73 6.30 -8.16
CA LEU A 38 -0.70 5.80 -7.29
C LEU A 38 -0.03 4.60 -7.97
N ILE A 39 1.29 4.63 -8.06
CA ILE A 39 2.11 3.49 -8.47
C ILE A 39 2.91 3.02 -7.25
N VAL A 40 2.80 1.74 -6.92
CA VAL A 40 3.66 1.07 -5.95
C VAL A 40 4.95 0.67 -6.66
N GLY A 41 6.09 1.03 -6.07
CA GLY A 41 7.40 0.73 -6.63
C GLY A 41 7.64 -0.78 -6.75
N PRO A 42 8.20 -1.27 -7.88
CA PRO A 42 8.37 -2.70 -8.11
C PRO A 42 9.31 -3.37 -7.10
N HIS A 43 9.01 -4.62 -6.77
CA HIS A 43 9.87 -5.49 -5.95
C HIS A 43 11.27 -5.65 -6.58
N GLU A 44 12.32 -5.79 -5.74
CA GLU A 44 13.72 -5.93 -6.19
C GLU A 44 14.30 -4.70 -6.90
N THR A 45 13.71 -3.53 -6.67
CA THR A 45 14.21 -2.25 -7.19
C THR A 45 14.48 -1.29 -6.04
N PRO A 46 15.29 -0.23 -6.22
CA PRO A 46 15.43 0.80 -5.18
C PRO A 46 14.12 1.57 -4.90
N TYR A 47 13.05 1.31 -5.64
CA TYR A 47 11.72 1.89 -5.42
C TYR A 47 10.80 1.00 -4.59
N GLU A 48 11.23 -0.23 -4.29
CA GLU A 48 10.43 -1.32 -3.74
C GLU A 48 9.42 -0.86 -2.69
N PHE A 49 8.14 -1.11 -3.02
CA PHE A 49 6.98 -0.82 -2.20
C PHE A 49 6.82 0.64 -1.76
N GLY A 50 7.57 1.56 -2.37
CA GLY A 50 7.36 3.00 -2.26
C GLY A 50 6.07 3.43 -2.94
N PHE A 51 5.44 4.49 -2.43
CA PHE A 51 4.19 5.01 -2.99
C PHE A 51 4.49 6.23 -3.88
N TYR A 52 4.18 6.19 -5.17
CA TYR A 52 4.45 7.30 -6.11
C TYR A 52 3.14 7.84 -6.66
N GLU A 53 2.78 9.07 -6.28
CA GLU A 53 1.53 9.69 -6.73
C GLU A 53 1.79 10.54 -7.97
N PHE A 54 0.88 10.43 -8.94
CA PHE A 54 0.89 11.16 -10.20
C PHE A 54 -0.44 11.87 -10.40
N ALA A 55 -0.39 13.10 -10.89
CA ALA A 55 -1.56 13.84 -11.37
C ALA A 55 -1.64 13.70 -12.89
N ILE A 56 -2.80 13.25 -13.38
CA ILE A 56 -3.08 13.08 -14.80
C ILE A 56 -4.21 14.05 -15.18
N LYS A 57 -3.94 14.92 -16.14
CA LYS A 57 -4.90 15.90 -16.64
C LYS A 57 -5.24 15.60 -18.09
N PHE A 58 -6.48 15.22 -18.33
CA PHE A 58 -7.03 14.92 -19.65
C PHE A 58 -7.57 16.17 -20.34
N HIS A 59 -7.26 16.33 -21.62
CA HIS A 59 -7.77 17.41 -22.46
C HIS A 59 -9.12 17.04 -23.08
N LYS A 60 -9.83 18.03 -23.63
CA LYS A 60 -11.05 17.78 -24.43
C LYS A 60 -10.78 16.94 -25.68
N SER A 61 -9.55 16.94 -26.18
CA SER A 61 -9.10 16.18 -27.35
C SER A 61 -8.71 14.73 -27.03
N TYR A 62 -8.78 14.28 -25.78
CA TYR A 62 -8.48 12.89 -25.45
C TYR A 62 -9.53 11.93 -26.07
N PRO A 63 -9.14 10.82 -26.72
CA PRO A 63 -7.80 10.21 -26.77
C PRO A 63 -6.92 10.60 -27.98
N SER A 64 -7.31 11.57 -28.81
CA SER A 64 -6.48 12.00 -29.95
C SER A 64 -5.14 12.63 -29.54
N THR A 65 -5.07 13.22 -28.35
CA THR A 65 -3.82 13.72 -27.75
C THR A 65 -3.57 13.06 -26.39
N ALA A 66 -2.30 12.77 -26.09
CA ALA A 66 -1.89 12.23 -24.79
C ALA A 66 -2.25 13.21 -23.66
N PRO A 67 -2.64 12.74 -22.46
CA PRO A 67 -2.87 13.61 -21.30
C PRO A 67 -1.56 14.20 -20.76
N ASN A 68 -1.64 15.25 -19.94
CA ASN A 68 -0.49 15.71 -19.17
C ASN A 68 -0.33 14.87 -17.90
N VAL A 69 0.89 14.42 -17.61
CA VAL A 69 1.21 13.65 -16.40
C VAL A 69 2.31 14.35 -15.60
N GLN A 70 2.12 14.47 -14.29
CA GLN A 70 3.10 15.03 -13.37
C GLN A 70 3.25 14.16 -12.13
N CYS A 71 4.48 13.81 -11.76
CA CYS A 71 4.78 13.19 -10.47
C CYS A 71 4.61 14.22 -9.34
N VAL A 72 3.83 13.85 -8.33
CA VAL A 72 3.55 14.67 -7.14
C VAL A 72 4.50 14.31 -6.00
N THR A 73 4.95 13.05 -5.93
CA THR A 73 5.95 12.61 -4.95
C THR A 73 7.34 13.15 -5.34
N THR A 74 7.66 14.40 -4.98
CA THR A 74 8.93 15.06 -5.39
C THR A 74 9.65 15.80 -4.25
N ASN A 75 9.17 15.70 -3.01
CA ASN A 75 9.69 16.46 -1.86
C ASN A 75 9.74 17.98 -2.13
N GLY A 76 8.67 18.51 -2.73
CA GLY A 76 8.54 19.93 -3.05
C GLY A 76 9.53 20.41 -4.10
N GLY A 77 9.77 19.61 -5.15
CA GLY A 77 10.67 20.00 -6.23
C GLY A 77 12.14 19.58 -6.07
N ARG A 78 12.46 18.79 -5.04
CA ARG A 78 13.86 18.52 -4.60
C ARG A 78 14.35 17.09 -4.83
N CYS A 79 13.44 16.15 -5.04
CA CYS A 79 13.79 14.73 -5.22
C CYS A 79 13.59 14.30 -6.66
N ARG A 80 14.70 13.97 -7.33
CA ARG A 80 14.71 13.33 -8.65
C ARG A 80 14.73 11.82 -8.44
N PHE A 81 13.56 11.18 -8.50
CA PHE A 81 13.46 9.74 -8.29
C PHE A 81 14.07 8.92 -9.42
N ASN A 82 14.04 9.41 -10.65
CA ASN A 82 14.51 8.67 -11.82
C ASN A 82 15.02 9.64 -12.88
N PRO A 83 15.94 9.23 -13.78
CA PRO A 83 16.30 10.07 -14.91
C PRO A 83 15.13 10.61 -15.72
N ASN A 84 14.05 9.82 -15.81
CA ASN A 84 12.80 10.16 -16.48
C ASN A 84 11.71 10.74 -15.56
N ILE A 85 11.95 10.86 -14.25
CA ILE A 85 11.02 11.44 -13.27
C ILE A 85 11.76 12.58 -12.54
N TYR A 86 11.58 13.78 -13.06
CA TYR A 86 12.37 14.95 -12.70
C TYR A 86 11.95 15.48 -11.32
N ALA A 87 12.83 16.25 -10.69
CA ALA A 87 12.55 16.85 -9.39
C ALA A 87 11.32 17.78 -9.41
N ASN A 88 11.05 18.48 -10.52
CA ASN A 88 9.84 19.31 -10.69
C ASN A 88 8.56 18.50 -11.01
N GLY A 89 8.65 17.18 -11.06
CA GLY A 89 7.54 16.27 -11.35
C GLY A 89 7.35 15.96 -12.84
N LYS A 90 8.14 16.53 -13.75
CA LYS A 90 8.04 16.19 -15.17
C LYS A 90 8.36 14.70 -15.39
N VAL A 91 7.49 14.02 -16.12
CA VAL A 91 7.67 12.63 -16.56
C VAL A 91 8.06 12.61 -18.03
N CYS A 92 9.18 11.95 -18.35
CA CYS A 92 9.73 11.85 -19.70
C CYS A 92 9.46 10.46 -20.29
N LEU A 93 8.45 10.36 -21.17
CA LEU A 93 8.05 9.15 -21.89
C LEU A 93 7.73 9.49 -23.35
N SER A 94 8.06 8.59 -24.27
CA SER A 94 7.78 8.75 -25.71
C SER A 94 6.28 8.81 -25.99
N ILE A 95 5.50 7.96 -25.30
CA ILE A 95 4.04 7.93 -25.38
C ILE A 95 3.36 9.20 -24.85
N LEU A 96 4.09 10.04 -24.08
CA LEU A 96 3.62 11.35 -23.63
C LEU A 96 4.16 12.50 -24.50
N GLY A 97 4.96 12.20 -25.54
CA GLY A 97 5.63 13.20 -26.36
C GLY A 97 6.70 13.99 -25.59
N THR A 98 7.10 13.54 -24.40
CA THR A 98 8.09 14.21 -23.54
C THR A 98 9.48 13.59 -23.63
N TRP A 99 9.63 12.54 -24.45
CA TRP A 99 10.89 11.86 -24.73
C TRP A 99 10.98 11.43 -26.21
N ARG A 100 12.20 11.16 -26.67
CA ARG A 100 12.45 10.58 -27.99
C ARG A 100 11.94 9.14 -28.05
N GLY A 101 11.43 8.72 -29.20
CA GLY A 101 10.97 7.35 -29.46
C GLY A 101 10.61 7.17 -30.93
N GLU A 102 10.56 5.92 -31.37
CA GLU A 102 10.11 5.56 -32.71
C GLU A 102 8.64 5.96 -32.92
N ARG A 103 8.19 6.05 -34.18
CA ARG A 103 6.79 6.43 -34.47
C ARG A 103 5.77 5.48 -33.83
N SER A 104 6.12 4.20 -33.68
CA SER A 104 5.34 3.18 -32.99
C SER A 104 5.28 3.37 -31.47
N GLU A 105 6.26 4.07 -30.88
CA GLU A 105 6.39 4.32 -29.44
C GLU A 105 5.81 5.68 -29.02
N GLN A 106 5.29 6.45 -29.97
CA GLN A 106 4.62 7.72 -29.72
C GLN A 106 3.15 7.51 -29.39
N TRP A 107 2.51 8.55 -28.85
CA TRP A 107 1.08 8.52 -28.53
C TRP A 107 0.23 8.10 -29.73
N SER A 108 -0.72 7.19 -29.49
CA SER A 108 -1.81 6.91 -30.40
C SER A 108 -3.09 6.73 -29.59
N SER A 109 -4.25 6.97 -30.21
CA SER A 109 -5.56 6.81 -29.55
C SER A 109 -5.89 5.37 -29.13
N ALA A 110 -5.04 4.41 -29.49
CA ALA A 110 -5.12 3.03 -29.02
C ALA A 110 -4.60 2.88 -27.58
N GLN A 111 -3.69 3.77 -27.16
CA GLN A 111 -3.15 3.84 -25.80
C GLN A 111 -4.17 4.44 -24.83
N GLY A 112 -3.95 4.23 -23.54
CA GLY A 112 -4.85 4.71 -22.48
C GLY A 112 -4.13 4.97 -21.17
N MET A 113 -4.90 5.25 -20.12
CA MET A 113 -4.38 5.50 -18.78
C MET A 113 -3.53 4.33 -18.26
N GLU A 114 -3.97 3.09 -18.49
CA GLU A 114 -3.25 1.89 -18.08
C GLU A 114 -1.86 1.82 -18.71
N SER A 115 -1.74 1.99 -20.04
CA SER A 115 -0.44 1.90 -20.71
C SER A 115 0.52 3.02 -20.32
N ILE A 116 -0.01 4.21 -20.00
CA ILE A 116 0.77 5.30 -19.39
C ILE A 116 1.34 4.86 -18.05
N LEU A 117 0.50 4.34 -17.15
CA LEU A 117 0.90 3.97 -15.79
C LEU A 117 1.89 2.79 -15.79
N LEU A 118 1.67 1.78 -16.63
CA LEU A 118 2.62 0.68 -16.84
C LEU A 118 3.96 1.18 -17.39
N SER A 119 3.94 2.14 -18.33
CA SER A 119 5.18 2.74 -18.87
C SER A 119 5.93 3.56 -17.83
N ILE A 120 5.23 4.19 -16.88
CA ILE A 120 5.88 4.90 -15.77
C ILE A 120 6.50 3.89 -14.78
N GLN A 121 5.77 2.82 -14.48
CA GLN A 121 6.27 1.78 -13.58
C GLN A 121 7.50 1.07 -14.15
N SER A 122 7.58 0.85 -15.47
CA SER A 122 8.75 0.21 -16.09
C SER A 122 10.03 1.05 -16.01
N LEU A 123 9.92 2.38 -15.86
CA LEU A 123 11.07 3.25 -15.58
C LEU A 123 11.69 2.97 -14.20
N MET A 124 10.90 2.42 -13.26
CA MET A 124 11.34 2.11 -11.90
C MET A 124 12.12 0.79 -11.86
N SER A 125 13.19 0.69 -12.66
CA SER A 125 14.02 -0.51 -12.82
C SER A 125 14.98 -0.73 -11.65
N ALA A 126 15.59 -1.92 -11.60
CA ALA A 126 16.60 -2.28 -10.60
C ALA A 126 17.87 -1.40 -10.71
N ASN A 127 18.21 -0.95 -11.92
CA ASN A 127 19.32 -0.04 -12.18
C ASN A 127 18.85 1.24 -12.88
N PRO A 128 18.27 2.21 -12.15
CA PRO A 128 17.72 3.41 -12.77
C PRO A 128 18.78 4.38 -13.30
N PHE A 129 20.07 4.11 -13.09
CA PHE A 129 21.17 4.87 -13.68
C PHE A 129 21.20 4.73 -15.21
N GLU A 130 20.88 3.54 -15.73
CA GLU A 130 20.88 3.22 -17.17
C GLU A 130 19.77 3.96 -17.94
N ASN A 131 18.78 4.51 -17.23
CA ASN A 131 17.71 5.30 -17.84
C ASN A 131 18.19 6.68 -18.33
N GLU A 132 19.38 7.13 -17.91
CA GLU A 132 19.94 8.40 -18.37
C GLU A 132 20.50 8.26 -19.81
N PRO A 133 20.14 9.15 -20.75
CA PRO A 133 20.73 9.18 -22.08
C PRO A 133 22.25 9.12 -22.10
N GLY A 134 22.80 8.17 -22.85
CA GLY A 134 24.24 7.96 -22.98
C GLY A 134 24.85 7.03 -21.91
N PHE A 135 24.04 6.53 -20.97
CA PHE A 135 24.46 5.59 -19.93
C PHE A 135 23.80 4.20 -20.07
N GLU A 136 23.11 3.93 -21.17
CA GLU A 136 22.33 2.70 -21.39
C GLU A 136 23.21 1.43 -21.38
N ASN A 137 24.48 1.54 -21.79
CA ASN A 137 25.45 0.44 -21.84
C ASN A 137 26.67 0.67 -20.92
N SER A 138 26.51 1.52 -19.91
CA SER A 138 27.59 1.87 -18.98
C SER A 138 28.05 0.64 -18.18
N ASN A 139 29.31 0.23 -18.39
CA ASN A 139 29.86 -0.99 -17.79
C ASN A 139 31.31 -0.84 -17.30
N SER A 140 31.87 0.38 -17.33
CA SER A 140 33.21 0.60 -16.77
C SER A 140 33.21 0.38 -15.25
N PRO A 141 34.36 0.08 -14.62
CA PRO A 141 34.43 -0.06 -13.16
C PRO A 141 33.85 1.16 -12.41
N LYS A 142 34.11 2.36 -12.94
CA LYS A 142 33.60 3.62 -12.40
C LYS A 142 32.08 3.76 -12.56
N ASP A 143 31.53 3.30 -13.69
CA ASP A 143 30.07 3.30 -13.88
C ASP A 143 29.37 2.39 -12.88
N LYS A 144 29.95 1.22 -12.57
CA LYS A 144 29.40 0.31 -11.56
C LYS A 144 29.38 0.93 -10.16
N GLU A 145 30.40 1.72 -9.82
CA GLU A 145 30.40 2.51 -8.58
C GLU A 145 29.27 3.54 -8.57
N TYR A 146 29.05 4.26 -9.67
CA TYR A 146 27.95 5.21 -9.78
C TYR A 146 26.57 4.56 -9.77
N GLN A 147 26.38 3.45 -10.47
CA GLN A 147 25.15 2.66 -10.46
C GLN A 147 24.80 2.24 -9.03
N LYS A 148 25.77 1.67 -8.30
CA LYS A 148 25.60 1.29 -6.90
C LYS A 148 25.24 2.49 -6.03
N ALA A 149 25.98 3.59 -6.13
CA ALA A 149 25.73 4.79 -5.35
C ALA A 149 24.37 5.42 -5.67
N TYR A 150 23.93 5.36 -6.93
CA TYR A 150 22.62 5.86 -7.35
C TYR A 150 21.49 4.98 -6.78
N VAL A 151 21.60 3.66 -6.86
CA VAL A 151 20.64 2.71 -6.27
C VAL A 151 20.50 2.94 -4.76
N GLN A 152 21.61 3.10 -4.04
CA GLN A 152 21.59 3.38 -2.59
C GLN A 152 20.85 4.68 -2.29
N LYS A 153 21.13 5.72 -3.07
CA LYS A 153 20.52 7.04 -2.94
C LYS A 153 19.00 6.99 -3.20
N ILE A 154 18.57 6.35 -4.28
CA ILE A 154 17.15 6.16 -4.59
C ILE A 154 16.47 5.36 -3.47
N ARG A 155 17.05 4.23 -3.01
CA ARG A 155 16.47 3.42 -1.93
C ARG A 155 16.20 4.23 -0.67
N HIS A 156 17.16 5.06 -0.27
CA HIS A 156 17.00 5.93 0.90
C HIS A 156 15.85 6.92 0.71
N GLU A 157 15.80 7.60 -0.43
CA GLU A 157 14.79 8.62 -0.72
C GLU A 157 13.39 8.04 -0.95
N SER A 158 13.30 6.84 -1.53
CA SER A 158 12.08 6.04 -1.64
C SER A 158 11.48 5.80 -0.25
N LEU A 159 12.26 5.27 0.69
CA LEU A 159 11.80 5.07 2.08
C LEU A 159 11.41 6.39 2.74
N ARG A 160 12.29 7.40 2.68
CA ARG A 160 12.09 8.68 3.38
C ARG A 160 10.88 9.45 2.89
N ILE A 161 10.70 9.59 1.58
CA ILE A 161 9.71 10.50 1.00
C ILE A 161 8.44 9.75 0.63
N SER A 162 8.58 8.66 -0.12
CA SER A 162 7.42 7.98 -0.72
C SER A 162 6.62 7.20 0.34
N VAL A 163 7.28 6.73 1.40
CA VAL A 163 6.69 5.96 2.50
C VAL A 163 6.57 6.83 3.76
N ILE A 164 7.70 7.16 4.40
CA ILE A 164 7.72 7.73 5.76
C ILE A 164 7.04 9.10 5.81
N GLN A 165 7.51 10.09 5.04
CA GLN A 165 6.93 11.44 5.06
C GLN A 165 5.46 11.47 4.63
N ARG A 166 5.05 10.58 3.73
CA ARG A 166 3.65 10.46 3.33
C ARG A 166 2.79 9.98 4.50
N LEU A 167 3.19 8.91 5.18
CA LEU A 167 2.41 8.37 6.29
C LEU A 167 2.47 9.25 7.53
N GLU A 168 3.59 9.90 7.80
CA GLU A 168 3.66 10.95 8.82
C GLU A 168 2.61 12.04 8.57
N ARG A 169 2.46 12.50 7.33
CA ARG A 169 1.41 13.46 6.97
C ARG A 169 0.00 12.90 7.19
N TYR A 170 -0.28 11.68 6.71
CA TYR A 170 -1.61 11.07 6.87
C TYR A 170 -2.00 10.80 8.32
N LEU A 171 -1.02 10.58 9.19
CA LEU A 171 -1.19 10.30 10.62
C LEU A 171 -0.99 11.54 11.50
N GLY A 172 -0.67 12.70 10.90
CA GLY A 172 -0.35 13.92 11.63
C GLY A 172 0.85 13.78 12.57
N LEU A 173 1.86 12.99 12.20
CA LEU A 173 3.05 12.76 13.01
C LEU A 173 4.16 13.77 12.68
N GLN A 174 4.84 14.24 13.72
CA GLN A 174 6.12 14.92 13.63
C GLN A 174 7.26 13.90 13.53
N ILE A 175 8.45 14.37 13.16
CA ILE A 175 9.66 13.53 12.97
C ILE A 175 10.04 12.77 14.26
N ASP A 176 9.77 13.35 15.43
CA ASP A 176 10.01 12.73 16.73
C ASP A 176 8.95 11.67 17.12
N GLY A 177 7.88 11.52 16.33
CA GLY A 177 6.77 10.60 16.57
C GLY A 177 5.61 11.20 17.36
N THR A 178 5.68 12.46 17.77
CA THR A 178 4.56 13.15 18.43
C THR A 178 3.46 13.49 17.42
N ARG A 179 2.19 13.44 17.84
CA ARG A 179 1.06 13.85 17.00
C ARG A 179 0.89 15.36 17.04
N ILE A 180 0.62 15.97 15.89
CA ILE A 180 0.17 17.35 15.77
C ILE A 180 -1.26 17.39 16.32
N PRO A 181 -1.53 18.20 17.37
CA PRO A 181 -2.88 18.34 17.89
C PRO A 181 -3.82 18.86 16.79
N PRO A 182 -5.06 18.36 16.69
CA PRO A 182 -6.04 18.97 15.81
C PRO A 182 -6.19 20.46 16.18
N PRO A 183 -6.41 21.35 15.20
CA PRO A 183 -6.70 22.74 15.51
C PRO A 183 -7.88 22.81 16.47
N LYS A 184 -7.76 23.61 17.55
CA LYS A 184 -8.86 23.80 18.51
C LYS A 184 -10.09 24.27 17.73
N ALA A 185 -11.19 23.55 17.84
CA ALA A 185 -12.48 24.02 17.35
C ALA A 185 -12.73 25.39 18.00
N THR A 186 -12.71 26.46 17.22
CA THR A 186 -13.30 27.72 17.64
C THR A 186 -14.78 27.46 17.84
N ASP A 187 -15.33 27.86 18.99
CA ASP A 187 -16.75 27.75 19.33
C ASP A 187 -17.61 28.49 18.30
N SER A 188 -17.86 27.87 17.15
CA SER A 188 -18.93 28.26 16.24
C SER A 188 -20.11 27.35 16.57
N ASN A 189 -20.99 27.85 17.43
CA ASN A 189 -22.40 27.50 17.35
C ASN A 189 -22.86 27.81 15.92
N GLY A 190 -22.86 26.80 15.07
CA GLY A 190 -23.22 26.91 13.67
C GLY A 190 -23.69 25.55 13.21
N THR A 191 -24.97 25.48 12.85
CA THR A 191 -25.60 24.48 11.97
C THR A 191 -24.61 23.90 10.96
N GLU A 192 -24.75 22.61 10.64
CA GLU A 192 -24.11 21.88 9.52
C GLU A 192 -24.15 22.71 8.22
N ALA A 193 -23.27 23.70 8.11
CA ALA A 193 -23.22 24.64 7.01
C ALA A 193 -22.38 24.00 5.92
N ASP A 194 -22.95 23.92 4.72
CA ASP A 194 -22.36 23.46 3.47
C ASP A 194 -20.84 23.66 3.41
N VAL A 195 -20.08 22.65 3.89
CA VAL A 195 -18.63 22.62 3.70
C VAL A 195 -18.44 22.34 2.22
N ASP A 196 -17.99 23.35 1.47
CA ASP A 196 -17.69 23.19 0.05
C ASP A 196 -16.75 21.99 -0.12
N GLU A 197 -17.24 20.94 -0.76
CA GLU A 197 -16.53 19.68 -0.96
C GLU A 197 -15.18 19.93 -1.67
N ALA A 198 -15.07 21.00 -2.46
CA ALA A 198 -13.83 21.44 -3.09
C ALA A 198 -12.72 21.82 -2.10
N THR A 199 -13.07 22.24 -0.88
CA THR A 199 -12.11 22.64 0.18
C THR A 199 -11.56 21.47 0.99
N ILE A 200 -12.23 20.32 0.96
CA ILE A 200 -11.76 19.10 1.64
C ILE A 200 -10.56 18.52 0.84
N PRO A 201 -9.41 18.23 1.47
CA PRO A 201 -8.28 17.61 0.79
C PRO A 201 -8.65 16.25 0.15
N PHE A 202 -8.40 16.11 -1.15
CA PHE A 202 -8.65 14.84 -1.86
C PHE A 202 -7.46 13.88 -1.69
N GLU A 203 -7.57 12.98 -0.72
CA GLU A 203 -6.57 11.97 -0.37
C GLU A 203 -7.11 10.53 -0.60
N PRO A 204 -7.44 10.15 -1.85
CA PRO A 204 -8.14 8.88 -2.14
C PRO A 204 -7.32 7.64 -1.79
N PHE A 205 -6.00 7.79 -1.63
CA PHE A 205 -5.09 6.69 -1.35
C PHE A 205 -4.67 6.59 0.11
N LYS A 206 -5.25 7.40 1.01
CA LYS A 206 -4.85 7.46 2.41
C LYS A 206 -4.95 6.10 3.09
N ASP A 207 -6.13 5.48 3.07
CA ASP A 207 -6.34 4.15 3.67
C ASP A 207 -5.50 3.07 2.97
N LEU A 208 -5.45 3.10 1.63
CA LEU A 208 -4.64 2.18 0.83
C LEU A 208 -3.17 2.20 1.29
N CYS A 209 -2.54 3.37 1.40
CA CYS A 209 -1.16 3.50 1.86
C CYS A 209 -0.98 2.98 3.29
N LYS A 210 -1.91 3.27 4.21
CA LYS A 210 -1.86 2.77 5.58
C LYS A 210 -1.91 1.23 5.63
N ARG A 211 -2.79 0.59 4.86
CA ARG A 211 -2.88 -0.89 4.77
C ARG A 211 -1.61 -1.49 4.20
N ARG A 212 -1.17 -0.98 3.04
CA ARG A 212 0.00 -1.49 2.33
C ARG A 212 1.28 -1.30 3.13
N PHE A 213 1.37 -0.24 3.91
CA PHE A 213 2.48 -0.06 4.83
C PHE A 213 2.61 -1.21 5.83
N LEU A 214 1.51 -1.66 6.41
CA LEU A 214 1.54 -2.78 7.35
C LEU A 214 1.99 -4.08 6.67
N TRP A 215 1.62 -4.27 5.40
CA TRP A 215 2.04 -5.43 4.61
C TRP A 215 3.54 -5.39 4.31
N TYR A 216 4.06 -4.22 3.91
CA TYR A 216 5.44 -4.06 3.45
C TYR A 216 6.43 -3.71 4.57
N PHE A 217 5.98 -3.66 5.82
CA PHE A 217 6.81 -3.23 6.96
C PHE A 217 8.12 -4.03 7.07
N GLU A 218 8.06 -5.36 6.94
CA GLU A 218 9.26 -6.20 7.02
C GLU A 218 10.23 -5.95 5.86
N SER A 219 9.72 -5.69 4.65
CA SER A 219 10.54 -5.32 3.50
C SER A 219 11.22 -3.96 3.70
N TYR A 220 10.51 -2.97 4.27
CA TYR A 220 11.13 -1.68 4.61
C TYR A 220 12.23 -1.83 5.66
N MET A 221 12.02 -2.63 6.70
CA MET A 221 13.04 -2.91 7.71
C MET A 221 14.25 -3.65 7.12
N ALA A 222 14.03 -4.60 6.20
CA ALA A 222 15.12 -5.24 5.47
C ALA A 222 15.92 -4.25 4.60
N ALA A 223 15.25 -3.36 3.89
CA ALA A 223 15.88 -2.31 3.09
C ALA A 223 16.71 -1.34 3.96
N ILE A 224 16.24 -1.01 5.17
CA ILE A 224 17.00 -0.23 6.15
C ILE A 224 18.27 -0.96 6.59
N ARG A 225 18.15 -2.24 7.00
CA ARG A 225 19.30 -3.05 7.43
C ARG A 225 20.36 -3.15 6.34
N LEU A 226 19.93 -3.38 5.09
CA LEU A 226 20.81 -3.38 3.93
C LEU A 226 21.50 -2.01 3.77
N GLY A 227 20.73 -0.92 3.80
CA GLY A 227 21.27 0.43 3.71
C GLY A 227 22.29 0.78 4.80
N GLN A 228 22.05 0.37 6.05
CA GLN A 228 22.99 0.52 7.17
C GLN A 228 24.27 -0.30 6.98
N SER A 229 24.20 -1.46 6.31
CA SER A 229 25.37 -2.29 6.01
C SER A 229 26.22 -1.73 4.86
N GLU A 230 25.59 -0.97 3.95
CA GLU A 230 26.21 -0.48 2.72
C GLU A 230 26.73 0.97 2.83
N THR A 231 26.20 1.75 3.79
CA THR A 231 26.48 3.19 3.91
C THR A 231 26.70 3.61 5.35
N ARG A 232 27.49 4.68 5.56
CA ARG A 232 27.68 5.28 6.88
C ARG A 232 26.58 6.31 7.16
N ASP A 233 26.00 6.24 8.35
CA ASP A 233 25.01 7.23 8.82
C ASP A 233 25.63 8.65 8.82
N GLY A 234 24.89 9.62 8.27
CA GLY A 234 25.31 10.99 8.01
C GLY A 234 26.17 11.21 6.76
N ALA A 235 26.56 10.16 6.02
CA ALA A 235 27.34 10.30 4.80
C ALA A 235 26.52 11.01 3.70
N GLY A 236 27.16 11.92 2.98
CA GLY A 236 26.54 12.64 1.86
C GLY A 236 26.28 11.73 0.66
N PHE A 237 25.24 12.04 -0.08
CA PHE A 237 24.96 11.39 -1.36
C PHE A 237 26.07 11.67 -2.39
N VAL A 238 26.47 10.64 -3.12
CA VAL A 238 27.38 10.80 -4.26
C VAL A 238 26.64 11.53 -5.38
N GLN A 239 27.26 12.59 -5.90
CA GLN A 239 26.76 13.31 -7.06
C GLN A 239 27.01 12.48 -8.32
N MET A 240 25.96 12.26 -9.11
CA MET A 240 26.08 11.53 -10.37
C MET A 240 26.64 12.42 -11.48
N PRO A 241 27.32 11.84 -12.50
CA PRO A 241 27.87 12.61 -13.62
C PRO A 241 26.85 13.49 -14.37
N PHE A 242 25.59 13.08 -14.37
CA PHE A 242 24.47 13.78 -15.02
C PHE A 242 23.75 14.78 -14.11
N GLU A 243 24.12 14.88 -12.83
CA GLU A 243 23.52 15.85 -11.90
C GLU A 243 24.27 17.18 -11.93
N LYS A 244 23.55 18.27 -12.21
CA LYS A 244 24.11 19.63 -12.21
C LYS A 244 23.72 20.37 -10.93
N PRO A 245 24.66 21.01 -10.21
CA PRO A 245 24.32 21.83 -9.05
C PRO A 245 23.29 22.91 -9.41
N GLY A 246 22.28 23.09 -8.57
CA GLY A 246 21.22 24.10 -8.75
C GLY A 246 20.15 23.76 -9.80
N SER A 247 20.28 22.67 -10.55
CA SER A 247 19.24 22.21 -11.48
C SER A 247 19.30 20.69 -11.64
N ASN A 248 18.26 19.99 -11.20
CA ASN A 248 18.11 18.55 -11.39
C ASN A 248 19.20 17.71 -10.66
N SER A 249 19.66 18.17 -9.49
CA SER A 249 20.48 17.38 -8.55
C SER A 249 19.62 16.75 -7.46
N MET A 250 20.09 15.66 -6.86
CA MET A 250 19.48 15.08 -5.65
C MET A 250 20.53 14.99 -4.54
N GLU A 251 20.61 16.06 -3.76
CA GLU A 251 21.53 16.21 -2.63
C GLU A 251 20.88 15.75 -1.32
N GLY A 252 21.68 15.21 -0.41
CA GLY A 252 21.19 14.70 0.86
C GLY A 252 22.24 13.88 1.61
N LYS A 253 21.80 13.22 2.67
CA LYS A 253 22.61 12.35 3.51
C LYS A 253 21.86 11.06 3.81
N PHE A 254 22.60 9.97 3.97
CA PHE A 254 22.06 8.70 4.46
C PHE A 254 21.80 8.81 5.97
N CYS A 255 20.54 8.67 6.39
CA CYS A 255 20.13 8.76 7.79
C CYS A 255 19.29 7.54 8.18
N TYR A 256 19.77 6.32 7.88
CA TYR A 256 18.99 5.09 8.05
C TYR A 256 18.54 4.85 9.50
N ARG A 257 19.31 5.29 10.50
CA ARG A 257 18.90 5.20 11.92
C ARG A 257 17.66 6.05 12.22
N ASP A 258 17.59 7.25 11.62
CA ASP A 258 16.41 8.11 11.72
C ASP A 258 15.20 7.49 11.00
N LEU A 259 15.42 6.95 9.79
CA LEU A 259 14.36 6.29 9.04
C LEU A 259 13.77 5.09 9.79
N GLU A 260 14.62 4.30 10.46
CA GLU A 260 14.21 3.13 11.25
C GLU A 260 13.28 3.54 12.38
N ARG A 261 13.70 4.52 13.18
CA ARG A 261 12.89 5.09 14.26
C ARG A 261 11.54 5.59 13.75
N ARG A 262 11.53 6.29 12.61
CA ARG A 262 10.31 6.89 12.05
C ARG A 262 9.34 5.84 11.51
N LEU A 263 9.84 4.77 10.87
CA LEU A 263 9.01 3.61 10.51
C LEU A 263 8.36 2.96 11.73
N LEU A 264 9.12 2.78 12.82
CA LEU A 264 8.60 2.24 14.07
C LEU A 264 7.53 3.15 14.69
N ASN A 265 7.73 4.47 14.65
CA ASN A 265 6.73 5.45 15.11
C ASN A 265 5.43 5.35 14.29
N ILE A 266 5.53 5.24 12.96
CA ILE A 266 4.37 5.05 12.07
C ILE A 266 3.65 3.74 12.41
N LYS A 267 4.38 2.63 12.54
CA LYS A 267 3.81 1.33 12.90
C LYS A 267 3.08 1.38 14.24
N LYS A 268 3.69 2.03 15.23
CA LYS A 268 3.05 2.26 16.54
C LYS A 268 1.77 3.09 16.39
N ALA A 269 1.82 4.20 15.66
CA ALA A 269 0.66 5.07 15.48
C ALA A 269 -0.51 4.37 14.78
N LEU A 270 -0.24 3.49 13.80
CA LEU A 270 -1.27 2.67 13.16
C LEU A 270 -1.83 1.59 14.08
N LYS A 271 -1.03 1.05 15.01
CA LYS A 271 -1.52 0.16 16.06
C LYS A 271 -2.43 0.92 17.04
N ASP A 272 -2.00 2.09 17.49
CA ASP A 272 -2.77 2.95 18.40
C ASP A 272 -4.09 3.40 17.74
N GLU A 273 -4.11 3.62 16.42
CA GLU A 273 -5.31 3.92 15.63
C GLU A 273 -6.40 2.83 15.77
N LEU A 274 -6.03 1.55 15.91
CA LEU A 274 -7.02 0.47 16.11
C LEU A 274 -7.71 0.56 17.47
N THR A 275 -6.99 1.01 18.49
CA THR A 275 -7.57 1.28 19.82
C THR A 275 -8.52 2.47 19.73
N THR A 276 -8.12 3.54 19.06
CA THR A 276 -8.99 4.70 18.82
C THR A 276 -10.26 4.32 18.06
N TRP A 277 -10.16 3.49 17.01
CA TRP A 277 -11.34 2.99 16.29
C TRP A 277 -12.30 2.22 17.19
N ALA A 278 -11.79 1.41 18.12
CA ALA A 278 -12.64 0.68 19.06
C ALA A 278 -13.36 1.63 20.03
N GLU A 279 -12.65 2.63 20.57
CA GLU A 279 -13.20 3.64 21.48
C GLU A 279 -14.25 4.52 20.79
N ASP A 280 -13.91 5.07 19.62
CA ASP A 280 -14.82 5.87 18.81
C ASP A 280 -16.02 5.06 18.33
N GLY A 281 -15.81 3.78 18.02
CA GLY A 281 -16.87 2.84 17.67
C GLY A 281 -17.90 2.63 18.78
N LEU A 282 -17.46 2.52 20.05
CA LEU A 282 -18.39 2.46 21.19
C LEU A 282 -19.21 3.75 21.33
N MET A 283 -18.59 4.91 21.11
CA MET A 283 -19.31 6.19 21.13
C MET A 283 -20.33 6.27 19.97
N ALA A 284 -19.93 5.84 18.78
CA ALA A 284 -20.79 5.77 17.60
C ALA A 284 -21.99 4.83 17.80
N GLN A 285 -21.78 3.69 18.47
CA GLN A 285 -22.84 2.75 18.84
C GLN A 285 -23.81 3.34 19.87
N ARG A 286 -23.32 4.06 20.88
CA ARG A 286 -24.19 4.76 21.86
C ARG A 286 -25.06 5.84 21.22
N ASN A 287 -24.61 6.42 20.12
CA ASN A 287 -25.30 7.46 19.39
C ASN A 287 -26.10 6.92 18.18
N ASP A 288 -26.25 5.60 18.04
CA ASP A 288 -26.94 4.95 16.92
C ASP A 288 -26.49 5.44 15.53
N SER A 289 -25.18 5.64 15.35
CA SER A 289 -24.66 6.08 14.05
C SER A 289 -25.00 5.08 12.95
N THR A 290 -25.19 5.56 11.72
CA THR A 290 -25.51 4.71 10.57
C THR A 290 -24.49 3.58 10.37
N VAL A 291 -23.21 3.86 10.58
CA VAL A 291 -22.14 2.85 10.49
C VAL A 291 -22.27 1.79 11.57
N ALA A 292 -22.54 2.20 12.82
CA ALA A 292 -22.70 1.26 13.94
C ALA A 292 -23.90 0.33 13.74
N VAL A 293 -25.05 0.88 13.34
CA VAL A 293 -26.28 0.11 13.05
C VAL A 293 -26.05 -0.86 11.88
N ASN A 294 -25.36 -0.41 10.82
CA ASN A 294 -25.03 -1.26 9.68
C ASN A 294 -24.10 -2.41 10.07
N LEU A 295 -23.00 -2.14 10.80
CA LEU A 295 -22.10 -3.19 11.28
C LEU A 295 -22.81 -4.19 12.18
N ARG A 296 -23.69 -3.73 13.08
CA ARG A 296 -24.49 -4.63 13.93
C ARG A 296 -25.41 -5.54 13.09
N HIS A 297 -26.05 -4.98 12.08
CA HIS A 297 -26.89 -5.76 11.17
C HIS A 297 -26.07 -6.80 10.39
N GLN A 298 -24.93 -6.40 9.83
CA GLN A 298 -24.04 -7.32 9.12
C GLN A 298 -23.48 -8.42 10.04
N PHE A 299 -23.26 -8.12 11.32
CA PHE A 299 -22.87 -9.11 12.33
C PHE A 299 -23.95 -10.19 12.52
N GLU A 300 -25.21 -9.78 12.66
CA GLU A 300 -26.34 -10.71 12.79
C GLU A 300 -26.51 -11.59 11.56
N GLN A 301 -26.36 -11.00 10.36
CA GLN A 301 -26.34 -11.74 9.10
C GLN A 301 -25.20 -12.76 9.06
N MET A 302 -24.02 -12.38 9.53
CA MET A 302 -22.85 -13.26 9.57
C MET A 302 -23.03 -14.44 10.54
N LEU A 303 -23.64 -14.20 11.72
CA LEU A 303 -24.02 -15.27 12.65
C LEU A 303 -24.99 -16.27 12.01
N ALA A 304 -25.99 -15.77 11.27
CA ALA A 304 -26.93 -16.64 10.57
C ALA A 304 -26.26 -17.44 9.46
N TYR A 305 -25.34 -16.82 8.71
CA TYR A 305 -24.58 -17.47 7.66
C TYR A 305 -23.74 -18.64 8.19
N PHE A 306 -22.97 -18.43 9.27
CA PHE A 306 -22.15 -19.50 9.86
C PHE A 306 -22.96 -20.63 10.51
N ARG A 307 -24.14 -20.37 11.07
CA ARG A 307 -25.04 -21.45 11.53
C ARG A 307 -25.49 -22.39 10.41
N GLY A 308 -25.48 -21.92 9.16
CA GLY A 308 -25.85 -22.72 7.99
C GLY A 308 -24.69 -23.48 7.36
N LEU A 309 -23.45 -23.29 7.82
CA LEU A 309 -22.28 -24.01 7.30
C LEU A 309 -22.01 -25.26 8.13
N ASP A 310 -21.50 -26.30 7.47
CA ASP A 310 -21.02 -27.52 8.14
C ASP A 310 -19.68 -27.32 8.87
N VAL A 311 -19.03 -26.17 8.68
CA VAL A 311 -17.72 -25.84 9.27
C VAL A 311 -17.93 -24.99 10.52
N PRO A 312 -17.27 -25.28 11.66
CA PRO A 312 -17.59 -24.66 12.95
C PRO A 312 -17.08 -23.22 13.13
N HIS A 313 -16.84 -22.48 12.05
CA HIS A 313 -16.42 -21.07 12.13
C HIS A 313 -17.39 -20.25 12.98
N SER A 314 -16.85 -19.32 13.77
CA SER A 314 -17.66 -18.46 14.63
C SER A 314 -17.21 -17.01 14.56
N VAL A 315 -18.16 -16.10 14.77
CA VAL A 315 -17.91 -14.67 14.96
C VAL A 315 -18.51 -14.22 16.29
N SER A 316 -17.82 -13.32 16.96
CA SER A 316 -18.29 -12.65 18.17
C SER A 316 -17.84 -11.20 18.18
N LEU A 317 -18.46 -10.37 19.03
CA LEU A 317 -18.03 -8.99 19.25
C LEU A 317 -17.18 -8.92 20.51
N GLU A 318 -16.06 -8.22 20.45
CA GLU A 318 -15.26 -7.94 21.64
C GLU A 318 -15.99 -6.90 22.49
N ASN A 319 -16.38 -7.28 23.71
CA ASN A 319 -17.08 -6.40 24.66
C ASN A 319 -18.35 -5.74 24.09
N ASP A 320 -19.11 -6.48 23.26
CA ASP A 320 -20.33 -6.00 22.58
C ASP A 320 -20.12 -4.78 21.65
N ASN A 321 -18.85 -4.52 21.26
CA ASN A 321 -18.50 -3.43 20.35
C ASN A 321 -18.70 -3.86 18.88
N ALA A 322 -19.65 -3.24 18.18
CA ALA A 322 -19.92 -3.51 16.77
C ALA A 322 -18.73 -3.22 15.82
N PHE A 323 -17.69 -2.53 16.29
CA PHE A 323 -16.50 -2.17 15.52
C PHE A 323 -15.31 -3.11 15.76
N VAL A 324 -15.43 -4.10 16.66
CA VAL A 324 -14.35 -5.05 16.94
C VAL A 324 -14.89 -6.47 16.95
N TRP A 325 -14.64 -7.20 15.87
CA TRP A 325 -15.11 -8.57 15.71
C TRP A 325 -13.98 -9.56 15.95
N ILE A 326 -14.30 -10.69 16.56
CA ILE A 326 -13.40 -11.83 16.72
C ILE A 326 -13.95 -12.95 15.86
N LEU A 327 -13.23 -13.25 14.77
CA LEU A 327 -13.45 -14.42 13.92
C LEU A 327 -12.60 -15.58 14.46
N THR A 328 -13.24 -16.70 14.72
CA THR A 328 -12.55 -17.96 15.04
C THR A 328 -12.69 -18.91 13.87
N TYR A 329 -11.56 -19.16 13.20
CA TYR A 329 -11.43 -20.13 12.14
C TYR A 329 -11.00 -21.48 12.73
N PHE A 330 -11.62 -22.55 12.26
CA PHE A 330 -11.27 -23.92 12.63
C PHE A 330 -10.72 -24.59 11.38
N GLY A 331 -9.49 -25.09 11.47
CA GLY A 331 -8.80 -25.67 10.34
C GLY A 331 -9.52 -26.89 9.79
N ARG A 332 -9.61 -26.97 8.45
CA ARG A 332 -10.26 -28.08 7.78
C ARG A 332 -9.47 -29.38 7.95
N PRO A 333 -10.15 -30.53 8.12
CA PRO A 333 -9.51 -31.83 8.13
C PRO A 333 -8.62 -32.06 6.91
N MET A 334 -7.52 -32.77 7.10
CA MET A 334 -6.57 -33.15 6.04
C MET A 334 -5.83 -31.97 5.37
N THR A 335 -5.87 -30.78 5.95
CA THR A 335 -5.07 -29.62 5.52
C THR A 335 -3.86 -29.38 6.45
N ASN A 336 -2.96 -28.47 6.10
CA ASN A 336 -1.90 -28.05 7.03
C ASN A 336 -2.42 -27.21 8.22
N LEU A 337 -3.70 -26.82 8.20
CA LEU A 337 -4.37 -26.11 9.27
C LEU A 337 -5.20 -27.03 10.17
N ASP A 338 -5.29 -28.33 9.84
CA ASP A 338 -6.10 -29.32 10.55
C ASP A 338 -5.85 -29.30 12.06
N GLY A 339 -6.94 -29.36 12.83
CA GLY A 339 -6.94 -29.27 14.29
C GLY A 339 -6.63 -27.88 14.86
N GLY A 340 -6.35 -26.88 14.02
CA GLY A 340 -6.08 -25.52 14.45
C GLY A 340 -7.32 -24.71 14.82
N MET A 341 -7.18 -23.84 15.81
CA MET A 341 -8.17 -22.83 16.15
C MET A 341 -7.53 -21.43 16.04
N LEU A 342 -7.71 -20.80 14.89
CA LEU A 342 -7.08 -19.52 14.57
C LEU A 342 -8.04 -18.38 14.86
N ARG A 343 -7.66 -17.52 15.80
CA ARG A 343 -8.41 -16.31 16.12
C ARG A 343 -7.85 -15.10 15.39
N LEU A 344 -8.75 -14.38 14.73
CA LEU A 344 -8.48 -13.13 14.03
C LEU A 344 -9.38 -12.04 14.59
N LYS A 345 -8.79 -10.88 14.88
CA LYS A 345 -9.53 -9.67 15.24
C LYS A 345 -9.68 -8.77 14.02
N LEU A 346 -10.92 -8.37 13.72
CA LEU A 346 -11.26 -7.37 12.71
C LEU A 346 -11.59 -6.06 13.41
N HIS A 347 -10.81 -5.02 13.14
CA HIS A 347 -11.08 -3.67 13.59
C HIS A 347 -11.71 -2.86 12.44
N PHE A 348 -12.89 -2.32 12.67
CA PHE A 348 -13.61 -1.46 11.73
C PHE A 348 -13.42 0.01 12.10
N SER A 349 -13.17 0.84 11.09
CA SER A 349 -13.12 2.29 11.29
C SER A 349 -14.53 2.85 11.48
N PRO A 350 -14.70 3.90 12.30
CA PRO A 350 -15.91 4.74 12.29
C PRO A 350 -16.26 5.32 10.91
N HIS A 351 -15.30 5.35 9.97
CA HIS A 351 -15.48 5.81 8.60
C HIS A 351 -15.66 4.66 7.58
N PHE A 352 -15.90 3.42 8.04
CA PHE A 352 -16.21 2.30 7.15
C PHE A 352 -17.46 2.63 6.29
N PRO A 353 -17.44 2.40 4.96
CA PRO A 353 -16.47 1.60 4.19
C PRO A 353 -15.29 2.38 3.57
N ASN A 354 -15.20 3.70 3.77
CA ASN A 354 -14.12 4.50 3.19
C ASN A 354 -12.74 4.11 3.74
N GLU A 355 -12.70 3.69 5.01
CA GLU A 355 -11.54 3.04 5.61
C GLU A 355 -11.85 1.56 5.85
N GLN A 356 -11.04 0.69 5.22
CA GLN A 356 -11.26 -0.76 5.22
C GLN A 356 -10.84 -1.39 6.56
N PRO A 357 -11.46 -2.49 7.01
CA PRO A 357 -11.09 -3.14 8.27
C PRO A 357 -9.65 -3.66 8.29
N ARG A 358 -9.04 -3.64 9.48
CA ARG A 358 -7.74 -4.26 9.74
C ARG A 358 -7.94 -5.64 10.37
N ALA A 359 -7.39 -6.65 9.70
CA ALA A 359 -7.39 -8.04 10.13
C ALA A 359 -6.06 -8.39 10.80
N ILE A 360 -6.11 -8.70 12.10
CA ILE A 360 -4.94 -9.05 12.91
C ILE A 360 -5.15 -10.43 13.55
N PHE A 361 -4.29 -11.38 13.21
CA PHE A 361 -4.25 -12.68 13.88
C PHE A 361 -3.80 -12.50 15.32
N GLN A 362 -4.63 -12.95 16.25
CA GLN A 362 -4.29 -13.02 17.67
C GLN A 362 -3.45 -14.27 17.95
N THR A 363 -3.79 -15.36 17.27
CA THR A 363 -3.01 -16.58 17.26
C THR A 363 -1.73 -16.37 16.45
N LYS A 364 -0.57 -16.67 17.03
CA LYS A 364 0.70 -16.64 16.28
C LYS A 364 0.73 -17.80 15.28
N ILE A 365 0.91 -17.49 14.01
CA ILE A 365 0.95 -18.48 12.94
C ILE A 365 2.09 -18.19 11.96
N PHE A 366 2.82 -19.24 11.56
CA PHE A 366 3.88 -19.13 10.57
C PHE A 366 3.31 -19.34 9.16
N HIS A 367 2.92 -18.25 8.51
CA HIS A 367 2.24 -18.29 7.21
C HIS A 367 2.78 -17.22 6.25
N HIS A 368 2.84 -17.50 4.95
CA HIS A 368 3.43 -16.58 3.98
C HIS A 368 2.61 -15.30 3.71
N GLN A 369 1.31 -15.32 4.03
CA GLN A 369 0.40 -14.15 3.92
C GLN A 369 0.07 -13.48 5.26
N ILE A 370 0.62 -13.97 6.37
CA ILE A 370 0.40 -13.39 7.70
C ILE A 370 1.73 -12.85 8.19
N ALA A 371 1.80 -11.54 8.40
CA ALA A 371 3.01 -10.90 8.91
C ALA A 371 3.35 -11.43 10.32
N PRO A 372 4.61 -11.33 10.76
CA PRO A 372 5.01 -11.79 12.10
C PRO A 372 4.23 -11.16 13.28
N ASP A 373 3.62 -9.98 13.08
CA ASP A 373 2.77 -9.32 14.07
C ASP A 373 1.28 -9.67 13.95
N GLY A 374 0.92 -10.61 13.09
CA GLY A 374 -0.44 -11.05 12.84
C GLY A 374 -1.17 -10.27 11.74
N THR A 375 -0.59 -9.20 11.18
CA THR A 375 -1.24 -8.44 10.08
C THR A 375 -1.52 -9.36 8.91
N TYR A 376 -2.78 -9.43 8.48
CA TYR A 376 -3.17 -10.27 7.36
C TYR A 376 -3.21 -9.54 6.03
N CYS A 377 -2.59 -10.14 5.01
CA CYS A 377 -2.55 -9.63 3.64
C CYS A 377 -3.73 -10.16 2.83
N TYR A 378 -4.86 -9.46 2.87
CA TYR A 378 -6.07 -9.83 2.13
C TYR A 378 -6.66 -8.62 1.38
N ASN A 379 -7.42 -8.89 0.32
CA ASN A 379 -8.04 -7.82 -0.48
C ASN A 379 -9.43 -8.27 -0.93
N PRO A 380 -10.52 -7.69 -0.39
CA PRO A 380 -11.86 -8.00 -0.83
C PRO A 380 -12.10 -7.48 -2.27
N PRO A 381 -13.14 -7.98 -2.97
CA PRO A 381 -13.57 -7.40 -4.23
C PRO A 381 -13.90 -5.91 -4.07
N ALA A 382 -13.37 -5.06 -4.97
CA ALA A 382 -13.55 -3.60 -4.87
C ALA A 382 -15.04 -3.19 -4.82
N SER A 383 -15.89 -3.88 -5.58
CA SER A 383 -17.34 -3.67 -5.64
C SER A 383 -18.09 -4.03 -4.35
N ALA A 384 -17.47 -4.78 -3.45
CA ALA A 384 -18.08 -5.28 -2.22
C ALA A 384 -17.27 -4.89 -0.96
N SER A 385 -16.44 -3.85 -1.07
CA SER A 385 -15.58 -3.34 0.00
C SER A 385 -16.36 -2.73 1.20
N GLY A 386 -17.68 -2.57 1.09
CA GLY A 386 -18.55 -2.20 2.20
C GLY A 386 -19.34 -3.34 2.83
N ASP A 387 -19.16 -4.56 2.33
CA ASP A 387 -19.77 -5.78 2.87
C ASP A 387 -18.76 -6.58 3.68
N VAL A 388 -18.99 -6.67 4.99
CA VAL A 388 -18.15 -7.39 5.95
C VAL A 388 -18.06 -8.87 5.61
N ARG A 389 -19.12 -9.45 5.04
CA ARG A 389 -19.08 -10.85 4.61
C ARG A 389 -18.03 -11.05 3.51
N SER A 390 -17.99 -10.19 2.50
CA SER A 390 -16.97 -10.21 1.45
C SER A 390 -15.54 -10.09 1.98
N HIS A 391 -15.33 -9.36 3.08
CA HIS A 391 -14.05 -9.34 3.78
C HIS A 391 -13.71 -10.70 4.42
N ILE A 392 -14.66 -11.30 5.14
CA ILE A 392 -14.44 -12.59 5.81
C ILE A 392 -14.25 -13.70 4.78
N GLU A 393 -15.04 -13.74 3.71
CA GLU A 393 -14.87 -14.70 2.62
C GLU A 393 -13.50 -14.57 1.96
N ALA A 394 -13.04 -13.34 1.65
CA ALA A 394 -11.69 -13.11 1.10
C ALA A 394 -10.58 -13.55 2.07
N ILE A 395 -10.81 -13.44 3.38
CA ILE A 395 -9.87 -13.90 4.40
C ILE A 395 -9.80 -15.43 4.42
N LEU A 396 -10.96 -16.10 4.43
CA LEU A 396 -11.05 -17.55 4.48
C LEU A 396 -10.52 -18.20 3.20
N GLU A 397 -10.90 -17.66 2.03
CA GLU A 397 -10.44 -18.14 0.73
C GLU A 397 -8.92 -18.11 0.63
N LEU A 398 -8.27 -17.01 1.05
CA LEU A 398 -6.81 -16.88 1.01
C LEU A 398 -6.10 -17.81 2.01
N LEU A 399 -6.72 -18.09 3.15
CA LEU A 399 -6.17 -18.98 4.16
C LEU A 399 -6.24 -20.45 3.73
N GLU A 400 -7.24 -20.78 2.91
CA GLU A 400 -7.51 -22.13 2.40
C GLU A 400 -6.95 -22.38 1.01
N ASP A 401 -6.28 -21.40 0.40
CA ASP A 401 -5.66 -21.54 -0.91
C ASP A 401 -4.39 -22.40 -0.84
N ASP A 402 -4.51 -23.64 -1.31
CA ASP A 402 -3.39 -24.59 -1.37
C ASP A 402 -2.40 -24.31 -2.52
N GLN A 403 -2.77 -23.49 -3.52
CA GLN A 403 -1.97 -23.20 -4.72
C GLN A 403 -2.06 -21.72 -5.13
N PRO A 404 -1.72 -20.77 -4.23
CA PRO A 404 -1.83 -19.36 -4.52
C PRO A 404 -0.87 -18.95 -5.64
N ALA A 405 -1.27 -18.04 -6.52
CA ALA A 405 -0.32 -17.48 -7.48
C ALA A 405 0.79 -16.69 -6.75
N TYR A 406 2.04 -16.85 -7.18
CA TYR A 406 3.15 -16.04 -6.66
C TYR A 406 2.91 -14.56 -7.00
N ASP A 407 2.86 -13.72 -5.97
CA ASP A 407 2.75 -12.28 -6.12
C ASP A 407 3.72 -11.58 -5.14
N PRO A 408 4.78 -10.91 -5.64
CA PRO A 408 5.74 -10.25 -4.77
C PRO A 408 5.10 -9.12 -3.94
N ARG A 409 3.97 -8.55 -4.38
CA ARG A 409 3.24 -7.48 -3.68
C ARG A 409 2.41 -8.00 -2.50
N LYS A 410 2.38 -9.32 -2.27
CA LYS A 410 1.75 -9.97 -1.11
C LYS A 410 2.77 -10.54 -0.12
N ILE A 411 4.07 -10.28 -0.31
CA ILE A 411 5.13 -10.74 0.60
C ILE A 411 5.08 -9.91 1.88
N VAL A 412 4.47 -10.47 2.92
CA VAL A 412 4.38 -9.85 4.25
C VAL A 412 5.21 -10.58 5.32
N HIS A 413 5.61 -11.82 5.02
CA HIS A 413 6.50 -12.62 5.85
C HIS A 413 7.63 -13.21 4.99
N PRO A 414 8.71 -12.46 4.72
CA PRO A 414 9.75 -12.84 3.75
C PRO A 414 10.35 -14.24 3.98
N GLU A 415 10.60 -14.62 5.24
CA GLU A 415 11.11 -15.95 5.59
C GLU A 415 10.13 -17.07 5.20
N ALA A 416 8.85 -16.94 5.56
CA ALA A 416 7.81 -17.91 5.23
C ALA A 416 7.59 -17.99 3.72
N THR A 417 7.53 -16.85 3.04
CA THR A 417 7.45 -16.77 1.58
C THR A 417 8.61 -17.50 0.90
N LYS A 418 9.85 -17.28 1.36
CA LYS A 418 11.04 -17.94 0.81
C LYS A 418 10.93 -19.47 0.92
N LEU A 419 10.55 -19.98 2.09
CA LEU A 419 10.43 -21.43 2.30
C LEU A 419 9.28 -22.03 1.49
N TYR A 420 8.14 -21.34 1.42
CA TYR A 420 6.96 -21.80 0.68
C TYR A 420 7.22 -21.91 -0.83
N TRP A 421 7.83 -20.87 -1.41
CA TRP A 421 8.12 -20.77 -2.84
C TRP A 421 9.45 -21.39 -3.27
N SER A 422 10.19 -22.01 -2.35
CA SER A 422 11.46 -22.65 -2.68
C SER A 422 11.29 -23.82 -3.64
N HIS A 423 12.26 -24.02 -4.53
CA HIS A 423 12.37 -25.23 -5.35
C HIS A 423 12.93 -26.44 -4.56
N SER A 424 13.47 -26.23 -3.36
CA SER A 424 14.01 -27.27 -2.49
C SER A 424 12.89 -28.02 -1.76
N PRO A 425 12.77 -29.35 -1.94
CA PRO A 425 11.80 -30.15 -1.19
C PRO A 425 11.96 -30.06 0.32
N ASP A 426 13.18 -29.88 0.81
CA ASP A 426 13.46 -29.80 2.25
C ASP A 426 13.04 -28.45 2.84
N GLU A 427 13.20 -27.35 2.11
CA GLU A 427 12.70 -26.03 2.55
C GLU A 427 11.16 -25.99 2.55
N LYS A 428 10.50 -26.62 1.57
CA LYS A 428 9.03 -26.79 1.60
C LYS A 428 8.56 -27.64 2.78
N LYS A 429 9.27 -28.74 3.09
CA LYS A 429 8.98 -29.55 4.28
C LYS A 429 9.17 -28.72 5.56
N GLN A 430 10.20 -27.87 5.60
CA GLN A 430 10.46 -26.98 6.73
C GLN A 430 9.31 -25.96 6.91
N TYR A 431 8.81 -25.36 5.83
CA TYR A 431 7.62 -24.51 5.86
C TYR A 431 6.44 -25.25 6.49
N ASN A 432 6.06 -26.40 5.92
CA ASN A 432 4.90 -27.17 6.37
C ASN A 432 5.03 -27.59 7.84
N ARG A 433 6.23 -27.98 8.28
CA ARG A 433 6.50 -28.33 9.68
C ARG A 433 6.32 -27.14 10.61
N ARG A 434 6.78 -25.95 10.23
CA ARG A 434 6.64 -24.73 11.04
C ARG A 434 5.19 -24.25 11.08
N LEU A 435 4.48 -24.29 9.95
CA LEU A 435 3.06 -23.97 9.87
C LEU A 435 2.26 -24.89 10.82
N ARG A 436 2.36 -26.21 10.66
CA ARG A 436 1.65 -27.18 11.52
C ARG A 436 1.99 -27.04 12.99
N ARG A 437 3.25 -26.74 13.32
CA ARG A 437 3.65 -26.47 14.71
C ARG A 437 2.91 -25.25 15.26
N SER A 438 2.91 -24.14 14.53
CA SER A 438 2.19 -22.93 14.98
C SER A 438 0.67 -23.12 15.03
N VAL A 439 0.12 -23.98 14.18
CA VAL A 439 -1.29 -24.39 14.21
C VAL A 439 -1.58 -25.24 15.45
N GLN A 440 -0.71 -26.18 15.82
CA GLN A 440 -0.86 -26.95 17.05
C GLN A 440 -0.79 -26.05 18.29
N ASP A 441 0.19 -25.13 18.33
CA ASP A 441 0.37 -24.19 19.43
C ASP A 441 -0.85 -23.26 19.60
N SER A 442 -1.67 -23.07 18.54
CA SER A 442 -2.91 -22.27 18.61
C SER A 442 -3.95 -22.80 19.58
N MET A 443 -3.92 -24.11 19.86
CA MET A 443 -4.83 -24.76 20.80
C MET A 443 -4.43 -24.51 22.25
N ASP A 444 -3.13 -24.23 22.50
CA ASP A 444 -2.57 -24.09 23.85
C ASP A 444 -2.64 -22.64 24.36
N ASP A 445 -2.77 -21.65 23.46
CA ASP A 445 -2.83 -20.20 23.75
C ASP A 445 -4.24 -19.71 24.20
N LEU A 446 -5.06 -20.59 24.79
CA LEU A 446 -6.39 -20.23 25.29
C LEU A 446 -6.27 -19.29 26.51
N PRO A 447 -6.92 -18.11 26.50
CA PRO A 447 -7.24 -17.43 27.76
C PRO A 447 -8.20 -18.32 28.55
N GLU A 448 -7.89 -18.57 29.83
CA GLU A 448 -8.81 -19.23 30.78
C GLU A 448 -10.18 -18.54 30.87
#